data_AF-A0A965VLT0-F1
#
_entry.id   AF-A0A965VLT0-F1
#
_cell.length_a   1.000
_cell.length_b   1.000
_cell.length_c   1.000
_cell.angle_alpha   90.00
_cell.angle_beta   90.00
_cell.angle_gamma   90.00
#
_symmetry.space_group_name_H-M   'P 1'
#
loop_
_entity.id
_entity.type
_entity.pdbx_description
1 polymer ?
#
loop_
_entity_poly.entity_id
_entity_poly.type
_entity_poly.pdbx_seq_one_letter_code
_entity_poly.pdbx_strand_id
1 'polypeptide(L)' 'MLWWVTTAGYLAILVAMGFTELFARWRPNRVAPLADMLDHVMRLRTTRVGIIAAWWWFGWHFLFAPTIQVAL' A
#
# COMPACT_ATOMS: atom_id res chain seq x y z
N MET A 1 -11.48 -17.08 18.12
CA MET A 1 -12.49 -15.99 18.09
C MET A 1 -11.92 -14.60 17.75
N LEU A 2 -10.62 -14.31 18.00
CA LEU A 2 -10.00 -13.02 17.62
C LEU A 2 -9.83 -12.77 16.11
N TRP A 3 -9.68 -13.83 15.31
CA TRP A 3 -9.44 -13.73 13.86
C TRP A 3 -10.54 -12.96 13.12
N TRP A 4 -11.79 -13.02 13.56
CA TRP A 4 -12.89 -12.28 12.96
C TRP A 4 -12.75 -10.77 13.14
N VAL A 5 -12.26 -10.32 14.29
CA VAL A 5 -12.06 -8.89 14.59
C VAL A 5 -10.92 -8.34 13.75
N THR A 6 -9.82 -9.08 13.64
CA THR A 6 -8.70 -8.66 12.79
C THR A 6 -9.10 -8.67 11.32
N THR A 7 -9.75 -9.73 10.82
CA THR A 7 -10.24 -9.81 9.44
C THR A 7 -11.23 -8.69 9.12
N ALA A 8 -12.19 -8.41 10.00
CA ALA A 8 -13.15 -7.32 9.81
C ALA A 8 -12.46 -5.95 9.80
N GLY A 9 -11.47 -5.74 10.67
CA GLY A 9 -10.68 -4.51 10.70
C GLY A 9 -9.91 -4.29 9.40
N TYR A 10 -9.21 -5.31 8.89
CA TYR A 10 -8.51 -5.21 7.60
C TYR A 10 -9.47 -4.98 6.43
N LEU A 11 -10.62 -5.65 6.41
CA LEU A 11 -11.65 -5.42 5.40
C LEU A 11 -12.20 -3.99 5.46
N ALA A 12 -12.46 -3.46 6.66
CA ALA A 12 -12.94 -2.10 6.82
C ALA A 12 -11.93 -1.08 6.27
N ILE A 13 -10.63 -1.29 6.49
CA ILE A 13 -9.57 -0.43 5.94
C ILE A 13 -9.55 -0.52 4.41
N LEU A 14 -9.62 -1.73 3.83
CA LEU A 14 -9.66 -1.92 2.37
C LEU A 14 -10.87 -1.24 1.74
N VAL A 15 -12.03 -1.39 2.36
CA VAL A 15 -13.27 -0.76 1.92
C VAL A 15 -13.15 0.76 2.02
N ALA A 16 -12.64 1.27 3.14
CA ALA A 16 -12.41 2.70 3.33
C ALA A 16 -11.49 3.27 2.24
N MET A 17 -10.35 2.61 1.96
CA MET A 17 -9.43 2.99 0.87
C MET A 17 -10.11 3.02 -0.50
N GLY A 18 -10.91 1.99 -0.82
CA GLY A 18 -11.66 1.92 -2.06
C GLY A 18 -12.69 3.05 -2.17
N PHE A 19 -13.40 3.35 -1.09
CA PHE A 19 -14.36 4.45 -1.05
C PHE A 19 -13.70 5.82 -1.18
N THR A 20 -12.57 6.07 -0.53
CA THR A 20 -11.84 7.35 -0.70
C THR A 20 -11.34 7.52 -2.11
N GLU A 21 -10.80 6.47 -2.75
CA GLU A 21 -10.35 6.54 -4.14
C GLU A 21 -11.54 6.75 -5.10
N LEU A 22 -12.66 6.04 -4.89
CA LEU A 22 -13.86 6.22 -5.70
C LEU A 22 -14.42 7.65 -5.54
N PHE A 23 -14.45 8.16 -4.30
CA PHE A 23 -14.88 9.52 -4.02
C PHE A 23 -13.93 10.57 -4.65
N ALA A 24 -12.63 10.34 -4.59
CA ALA A 24 -11.62 11.20 -5.21
C ALA A 24 -11.80 11.24 -6.74
N ARG A 25 -12.07 10.09 -7.37
CA ARG A 25 -12.39 10.03 -8.82
C ARG A 25 -13.68 10.74 -9.17
N TRP A 26 -14.69 10.69 -8.30
CA TRP A 26 -15.98 11.33 -8.53
C TRP A 26 -15.96 12.85 -8.26
N ARG A 27 -15.08 13.31 -7.37
CA ARG A 27 -14.91 14.72 -6.97
C ARG A 27 -13.42 15.12 -6.99
N PRO A 28 -12.75 15.11 -8.16
CA PRO A 28 -11.30 15.36 -8.26
C PRO A 28 -10.91 16.78 -7.80
N ASN A 29 -11.87 17.72 -7.82
CA ASN A 29 -11.65 19.10 -7.40
C ASN A 29 -11.57 19.29 -5.88
N ARG A 30 -11.92 18.26 -5.07
CA ARG A 30 -11.82 18.31 -3.60
C ARG A 30 -10.77 17.36 -3.05
N VAL A 31 -10.59 16.19 -3.66
CA VAL A 31 -9.60 15.20 -3.26
C VAL A 31 -8.95 14.66 -4.52
N ALA A 32 -7.63 14.81 -4.64
CA ALA A 32 -6.91 14.28 -5.79
C ALA A 32 -6.89 12.74 -5.74
N PRO A 33 -7.19 12.05 -6.85
CA PRO A 33 -7.06 10.59 -6.96
C PRO A 33 -5.63 10.13 -6.65
N LEU A 34 -5.49 8.93 -6.08
CA LEU A 34 -4.16 8.35 -5.81
C LEU A 34 -3.30 8.26 -7.06
N ALA A 35 -3.91 7.95 -8.21
CA ALA A 35 -3.21 7.87 -9.49
C ALA A 35 -2.55 9.20 -9.88
N ASP A 36 -3.26 10.32 -9.71
CA ASP A 36 -2.74 11.64 -10.05
C ASP A 36 -1.66 12.09 -9.06
N MET A 37 -1.83 11.76 -7.77
CA MET A 37 -0.79 11.97 -6.77
C MET A 37 0.49 11.19 -7.10
N LEU A 38 0.35 9.91 -7.46
CA LEU A 38 1.46 9.06 -7.87
C LEU A 38 2.13 9.57 -9.13
N ASP A 39 1.36 9.96 -10.16
CA ASP A 39 1.92 10.52 -11.40
C ASP A 39 2.69 11.81 -11.14
N HIS A 40 2.15 12.68 -10.27
CA HIS A 40 2.83 13.91 -9.86
C HIS A 40 4.16 13.62 -9.16
N VAL A 41 4.16 12.73 -8.17
CA VAL A 41 5.34 12.35 -7.40
C VAL A 41 6.37 11.60 -8.27
N MET A 42 5.91 10.81 -9.24
CA MET A 42 6.76 10.10 -10.21
C MET A 42 7.45 11.01 -11.23
N ARG A 43 7.14 12.30 -11.28
CA ARG A 43 7.93 13.26 -12.08
C ARG A 43 9.28 13.56 -11.45
N LEU A 44 9.44 13.36 -10.14
CA LEU A 44 10.71 13.55 -9.46
C LEU A 44 11.62 12.33 -9.65
N ARG A 45 12.85 12.57 -10.13
CA ARG A 45 13.88 11.53 -10.29
C ARG A 45 14.21 10.86 -8.96
N THR A 46 14.25 11.64 -7.87
CA THR A 46 14.51 11.15 -6.51
C THR A 46 13.45 10.16 -6.06
N THR A 47 12.17 10.40 -6.37
CA THR A 47 11.12 9.47 -5.93
C THR A 47 11.15 8.16 -6.70
N ARG A 48 11.47 8.18 -8.01
CA ARG A 48 11.66 6.94 -8.77
C ARG A 48 12.77 6.08 -8.18
N VAL A 49 13.92 6.70 -7.90
CA VAL A 49 15.05 6.03 -7.23
C VAL A 49 14.64 5.56 -5.83
N GLY A 50 13.89 6.38 -5.10
CA GLY A 50 13.36 6.04 -3.77
C GLY A 50 12.43 4.82 -3.79
N ILE A 51 11.54 4.69 -4.77
CA ILE A 51 10.68 3.50 -4.92
C ILE A 51 11.52 2.27 -5.25
N ILE A 52 12.47 2.38 -6.17
CA ILE A 52 13.36 1.25 -6.52
C ILE A 52 14.21 0.86 -5.31
N ALA A 53 14.72 1.82 -4.55
CA ALA A 53 15.51 1.58 -3.34
C ALA A 53 14.66 0.95 -2.22
N ALA A 54 13.42 1.41 -2.03
CA ALA A 54 12.48 0.81 -1.08
C ALA A 54 12.14 -0.63 -1.49
N TRP A 55 11.90 -0.86 -2.79
CA TRP A 55 11.67 -2.20 -3.32
C TRP A 55 12.90 -3.11 -3.14
N TRP A 56 14.09 -2.60 -3.45
CA TRP A 56 15.36 -3.31 -3.25
C TRP A 56 15.58 -3.65 -1.77
N TRP A 57 15.30 -2.69 -0.87
CA TRP A 57 15.35 -2.87 0.57
C TRP A 57 14.40 -3.97 1.03
N PHE A 58 13.12 -3.92 0.63
CA PHE A 58 12.15 -4.97 0.95
C PHE A 58 12.56 -6.33 0.38
N GLY A 59 13.08 -6.38 -0.84
CA GLY A 59 13.60 -7.58 -1.47
C GLY A 59 14.66 -8.24 -0.60
N TRP A 60 15.72 -7.51 -0.24
CA TRP A 60 16.76 -8.06 0.64
C TRP A 60 16.23 -8.47 2.02
N HIS A 61 15.35 -7.68 2.64
CA HIS A 61 14.87 -8.00 3.99
C HIS A 61 13.91 -9.19 4.07
N PHE A 62 13.07 -9.41 3.04
CA PHE A 62 12.11 -10.51 3.03
C PHE A 62 12.65 -11.79 2.40
N LEU A 63 13.61 -11.70 1.46
CA LEU A 63 14.19 -12.89 0.81
C LEU A 63 15.05 -13.74 1.78
N PHE A 64 15.65 -13.10 2.78
CA PHE A 64 16.48 -13.77 3.80
C PHE A 64 15.75 -13.93 5.14
N ALA A 65 14.47 -13.55 5.21
CA ALA A 65 13.68 -13.76 6.42
C ALA A 65 13.51 -15.28 6.63
N PRO A 66 13.92 -15.84 7.79
CA PRO A 66 13.73 -17.25 8.06
C PRO A 66 12.25 -17.59 8.02
N THR A 67 11.87 -18.49 7.12
CA THR A 67 10.52 -19.07 7.09
C THR A 67 10.33 -19.82 8.40
N ILE A 68 9.26 -19.49 9.15
CA ILE A 68 8.92 -20.22 10.38
C ILE A 68 8.64 -21.67 10.00
N GLN A 69 9.65 -22.53 10.18
CA GLN A 69 9.50 -23.97 10.12
C GLN A 69 8.74 -24.35 11.39
N VAL A 70 7.43 -24.50 11.26
CA VAL A 70 6.62 -25.13 12.30
C VAL A 70 7.09 -26.58 12.35
N ALA A 71 7.98 -26.87 13.29
CA ALA A 71 8.43 -28.22 13.58
C ALA A 71 7.20 -29.01 14.05
N LEU A 72 6.79 -29.94 13.20
CA LEU A 72 5.68 -30.88 13.42
C LEU A 72 6.16 -32.03 14.31
#